data_AF-A0A358D198-F1
#
_entry.id   AF-A0A358D198-F1
#
_cell.length_a   1.000
_cell.length_b   1.000
_cell.length_c   1.000
_cell.angle_alpha   90.00
_cell.angle_beta   90.00
_cell.angle_gamma   90.00
#
_symmetry.space_group_name_H-M   'P 1'
#
loop_
_entity.id
_entity.type
_entity.pdbx_description
1 polymer ?
#
loop_
_entity_poly.entity_id
_entity_poly.type
_entity_poly.pdbx_seq_one_letter_code
_entity_poly.pdbx_strand_id
1 'polypeptide(L)' 'FECAARAMQTHGGFGYAKEYDVERYWRESRLMKIAPVSQEMVLNYVSNKVLGLPRSY' A
#
# COMPACT_ATOMS: atom_id res chain seq x y z
N PHE A 1 -1.21 3.46 5.11
CA PHE A 1 -2.25 2.52 4.66
C PHE A 1 -3.26 2.23 5.75
N GLU A 2 -2.81 1.70 6.89
CA GLU A 2 -3.71 1.28 7.96
C GLU A 2 -4.56 2.44 8.47
N CYS A 3 -3.99 3.64 8.62
CA CYS A 3 -4.76 4.83 9.01
C CYS A 3 -5.93 5.13 8.06
N ALA A 4 -5.68 5.14 6.74
CA ALA A 4 -6.72 5.39 5.75
C ALA A 4 -7.76 4.25 5.70
N ALA A 5 -7.33 3.00 5.87
CA ALA A 5 -8.24 1.84 5.95
C ALA A 5 -9.11 1.88 7.22
N ARG A 6 -8.54 2.30 8.36
CA ARG A 6 -9.28 2.50 9.61
C ARG A 6 -10.28 3.65 9.50
N ALA A 7 -9.91 4.73 8.81
CA ALA A 7 -10.82 5.83 8.50
C ALA A 7 -12.00 5.33 7.65
N MET A 8 -11.74 4.61 6.55
CA MET A 8 -12.80 3.98 5.74
C MET A 8 -13.74 3.12 6.59
N GLN A 9 -13.20 2.26 7.46
CA GLN A 9 -13.98 1.39 8.33
C GLN A 9 -14.84 2.19 9.34
N THR A 10 -14.32 3.32 9.83
CA THR A 10 -15.03 4.18 10.80
C THR A 10 -16.22 4.89 10.15
N HIS A 11 -16.09 5.32 8.89
CA HIS A 11 -17.17 5.95 8.14
C HIS A 11 -18.18 4.94 7.55
N GLY A 12 -17.89 3.63 7.60
CA GLY A 12 -18.75 2.59 7.06
C GLY A 12 -19.02 2.77 5.56
N GLY A 13 -20.25 2.51 5.11
CA GLY A 13 -20.64 2.69 3.71
C GLY A 13 -20.45 4.14 3.22
N PHE A 14 -20.57 5.12 4.11
CA PHE A 14 -20.37 6.53 3.77
C PHE A 14 -18.89 6.87 3.51
N GLY A 15 -17.95 6.01 3.91
CA GLY A 15 -16.52 6.20 3.61
C GLY A 15 -16.19 6.17 2.12
N TYR A 16 -17.08 5.63 1.28
CA TYR A 16 -16.95 5.62 -0.18
C TYR A 16 -17.52 6.87 -0.87
N ALA A 17 -18.22 7.72 -0.12
CA ALA A 17 -18.83 8.93 -0.64
C ALA A 17 -17.73 9.98 -0.91
N LYS A 18 -17.95 10.89 -1.87
CA LYS A 18 -16.97 11.93 -2.26
C LYS A 18 -17.06 13.18 -1.39
N GLU A 19 -18.03 13.21 -0.48
CA GLU A 19 -18.33 14.28 0.46
C GLU A 19 -17.19 14.46 1.48
N TYR A 20 -16.38 13.41 1.70
CA TYR A 20 -15.13 13.47 2.43
C TYR A 20 -13.99 12.85 1.60
N ASP A 21 -12.78 13.40 1.70
CA ASP A 21 -11.60 12.93 0.97
C ASP A 21 -11.04 11.56 1.45
N VAL A 22 -11.73 10.89 2.39
CA VAL A 22 -11.29 9.62 2.97
C VAL A 22 -11.13 8.54 1.89
N GLU A 23 -12.06 8.47 0.94
CA GLU A 23 -12.04 7.55 -0.19
C GLU A 23 -10.79 7.76 -1.06
N ARG A 24 -10.47 9.05 -1.29
CA ARG A 24 -9.37 9.49 -2.14
C ARG A 24 -8.04 9.13 -1.50
N TYR A 25 -7.86 9.47 -0.22
CA TYR A 25 -6.64 9.13 0.51
C TYR A 25 -6.45 7.62 0.65
N TRP A 26 -7.53 6.85 0.78
CA TRP A 26 -7.45 5.40 0.76
C TRP A 26 -6.93 4.87 -0.58
N ARG A 27 -7.50 5.32 -1.71
CA ARG A 27 -7.05 4.94 -3.06
C ARG A 27 -5.61 5.36 -3.34
N GLU A 28 -5.27 6.62 -3.07
CA GLU A 28 -3.92 7.16 -3.28
C GLU A 28 -2.89 6.43 -2.42
N SER A 29 -3.23 6.11 -1.17
CA SER A 29 -2.32 5.34 -0.33
C SER A 29 -1.98 4.00 -0.98
N ARG A 30 -2.98 3.24 -1.49
CA ARG A 30 -2.78 1.93 -2.12
C ARG A 30 -1.87 1.95 -3.34
N LEU A 31 -1.81 3.04 -4.10
CA LEU A 31 -0.96 3.14 -5.29
C LEU A 31 0.51 2.86 -4.98
N MET A 32 0.98 3.33 -3.82
CA MET A 32 2.35 3.16 -3.35
C MET A 32 2.76 1.70 -3.06
N LYS A 33 1.81 0.74 -3.07
CA LYS A 33 2.13 -0.70 -2.98
C LYS A 33 2.58 -1.30 -4.30
N ILE A 34 2.18 -0.68 -5.41
CA ILE A 34 2.31 -1.22 -6.76
C ILE A 34 3.35 -0.41 -7.53
N ALA A 35 3.30 0.92 -7.41
CA ALA A 35 4.14 1.84 -8.15
C ALA A 35 5.09 2.61 -7.21
N PRO A 36 6.31 2.96 -7.68
CA PRO A 36 6.90 2.60 -8.98
C PRO A 36 7.45 1.17 -9.04
N VAL A 37 7.61 0.52 -7.88
CA VAL A 37 8.10 -0.87 -7.78
C VAL A 37 7.28 -1.57 -6.71
N SER A 38 6.94 -2.84 -6.93
CA SER A 38 6.18 -3.61 -5.96
C SER A 38 7.00 -3.87 -4.69
N GLN A 39 6.32 -4.16 -3.59
CA GLN A 39 7.00 -4.47 -2.33
C GLN A 39 7.85 -5.74 -2.42
N GLU A 40 7.39 -6.72 -3.19
CA GLU A 40 8.07 -7.99 -3.44
C GLU A 40 9.41 -7.76 -4.15
N MET A 41 9.46 -6.82 -5.09
CA MET A 41 10.70 -6.43 -5.77
C MET A 41 11.68 -5.75 -4.82
N VAL A 42 11.19 -4.91 -3.90
CA VAL A 42 12.01 -4.31 -2.84
C VAL A 42 12.56 -5.39 -1.92
N LEU A 43 11.74 -6.36 -1.50
CA LEU A 43 12.17 -7.49 -0.69
C LEU A 43 13.20 -8.36 -1.40
N ASN A 44 13.02 -8.60 -2.71
CA ASN A 44 13.99 -9.31 -3.54
C ASN A 44 15.35 -8.57 -3.59
N TYR A 45 15.32 -7.23 -3.73
CA TYR A 45 16.53 -6.41 -3.65
C TYR A 45 17.21 -6.54 -2.28
N VAL A 46 16.48 -6.42 -1.18
CA VAL A 46 17.03 -6.57 0.18
C VAL A 46 17.66 -7.97 0.36
N SER A 47 16.94 -9.03 -0.03
CA SER A 47 17.42 -10.41 0.04
C SER A 47 18.74 -10.60 -0.72
N ASN A 48 18.78 -10.19 -1.99
CA ASN A 48 19.92 -10.48 -2.86
C ASN A 48 21.08 -9.51 -2.69
N LYS A 49 20.80 -8.22 -2.49
CA LYS A 49 21.81 -7.15 -2.51
C LYS A 49 22.28 -6.73 -1.12
N VAL A 50 21.42 -6.83 -0.10
CA VAL A 50 21.78 -6.45 1.28
C VAL A 50 22.18 -7.67 2.08
N LEU A 51 21.42 -8.78 1.97
CA LEU A 51 21.64 -9.99 2.78
C LEU A 51 22.48 -11.06 2.07
N GLY A 52 22.77 -10.92 0.77
CA GLY A 52 23.60 -11.86 0.01
C GLY A 52 22.99 -13.24 -0.20
N LEU A 53 21.67 -13.38 -0.02
CA LEU A 53 20.96 -14.62 -0.25
C LEU A 53 20.87 -14.92 -1.77
N PRO A 54 20.81 -16.19 -2.17
CA PRO A 54 20.62 -16.55 -3.57
C PRO A 54 19.25 -16.08 -4.06
N ARG A 55 19.17 -15.77 -5.37
CA ARG A 55 17.93 -15.27 -5.98
C ARG A 55 16.83 -16.31 -5.92
N SER A 56 15.76 -15.98 -5.20
CA SER A 56 14.47 -16.68 -5.34
C SER A 56 13.85 -16.32 -6.69
N TYR A 57 13.39 -17.35 -7.41
CA TYR A 57 12.90 -17.32 -8.80
C TYR A 57 11.88 -16.22 -9.06
#